data_AF-A0A2V3JI51-F1
#
_entry.id   AF-A0A2V3JI51-F1
#
_cell.length_a   1.000
_cell.length_b   1.000
_cell.length_c   1.000
_cell.angle_alpha   90.00
_cell.angle_beta   90.00
_cell.angle_gamma   90.00
#
_symmetry.space_group_name_H-M   'P 1'
#
loop_
_entity.id
_entity.type
_entity.pdbx_description
1 polymer ?
#
loop_
_entity_poly.entity_id
_entity_poly.type
_entity_poly.pdbx_seq_one_letter_code
_entity_poly.pdbx_strand_id
1 'polypeptide(L)'
;MADLSKLKRIVDIEYNDITRDSSIHHDKLRAFIRDGSMVDIWFSKKIPGRFSYHWERRQIDGMIYRHDNFPDPRWKEVDTFPKHFHNGSQNRVHESTINDDPTSGVREFMDFIRKMLK
;
A
#
# COMPACT_ATOMS: atom_id res chain seq x y z
N MET A 1 -16.83 -2.15 4.29
CA MET A 1 -15.86 -1.09 3.95
C MET A 1 -14.72 -1.15 4.95
N ALA A 2 -13.49 -0.87 4.53
CA ALA A 2 -12.35 -0.86 5.45
C ALA A 2 -12.51 0.27 6.47
N ASP A 3 -12.29 -0.04 7.75
CA ASP A 3 -12.26 0.95 8.82
C ASP A 3 -10.87 1.60 8.88
N LEU A 4 -10.73 2.78 8.27
CA LEU A 4 -9.45 3.49 8.23
C LEU A 4 -8.93 3.88 9.61
N SER A 5 -9.79 4.09 10.60
CA SER A 5 -9.38 4.40 11.97
C SER A 5 -8.74 3.18 12.62
N LYS A 6 -9.31 1.99 12.41
CA LYS A 6 -8.71 0.72 12.82
C LYS A 6 -7.36 0.49 12.14
N LEU A 7 -7.26 0.72 10.83
CA LEU A 7 -6.01 0.56 10.08
C LEU A 7 -4.94 1.56 10.51
N LYS A 8 -5.33 2.82 10.77
CA LYS A 8 -4.43 3.84 11.32
C LYS A 8 -3.86 3.39 12.66
N ARG A 9 -4.69 2.85 13.55
CA ARG A 9 -4.25 2.33 14.86
C ARG A 9 -3.22 1.21 14.71
N ILE A 10 -3.36 0.34 13.72
CA ILE A 10 -2.35 -0.70 13.41
C ILE A 10 -1.03 -0.05 13.01
N VAL A 11 -1.06 0.88 12.06
CA VAL A 11 0.13 1.61 11.61
C VAL A 11 0.82 2.35 12.76
N ASP A 12 0.04 3.06 13.59
CA ASP A 12 0.58 3.87 14.70
C ASP A 12 1.17 3.03 15.83
N ILE A 13 0.62 1.84 16.11
CA ILE A 13 1.02 1.03 17.27
C ILE A 13 2.02 -0.05 16.86
N GLU A 14 1.70 -0.86 15.85
CA GLU A 14 2.49 -2.05 15.48
C GLU A 14 3.75 -1.69 14.65
N TYR A 15 3.74 -0.52 14.01
CA TYR A 15 4.78 -0.02 13.10
C TYR A 15 5.34 1.34 13.51
N ASN A 16 5.30 1.66 14.81
CA ASN A 16 5.79 2.94 15.36
C ASN A 16 7.32 3.14 15.22
N ASP A 17 8.05 2.06 14.99
CA ASP A 17 9.50 2.02 14.81
C ASP A 17 9.92 2.51 13.42
N ILE A 18 9.06 2.36 12.41
CA ILE A 18 9.30 2.86 11.04
C ILE A 18 8.40 4.03 10.66
N THR A 19 7.29 4.22 11.36
CA THR A 19 6.34 5.31 11.11
C THR A 19 6.68 6.52 11.96
N ARG A 20 6.75 7.70 11.35
CA ARG A 20 6.92 8.99 12.03
C ARG A 20 5.58 9.58 12.47
N ASP A 21 4.61 9.57 11.57
CA ASP A 21 3.25 10.07 11.81
C ASP A 21 2.28 9.42 10.81
N SER A 22 0.99 9.41 11.12
CA SER A 22 -0.04 8.99 10.17
C SER A 22 -1.34 9.78 10.35
N SER A 23 -2.09 9.93 9.26
CA SER A 23 -3.32 10.71 9.22
C SER A 23 -4.29 10.17 8.17
N ILE A 24 -5.59 10.40 8.39
CA ILE A 24 -6.62 10.07 7.42
C ILE A 24 -6.99 11.34 6.67
N HIS A 25 -6.84 11.31 5.34
CA HIS A 25 -7.17 12.44 4.45
C HIS A 25 -7.95 11.93 3.24
N HIS A 26 -9.11 12.55 2.96
CA HIS A 26 -9.94 12.25 1.79
C HIS A 26 -10.09 10.75 1.50
N ASP A 27 -10.47 9.98 2.53
CA ASP A 27 -10.72 8.53 2.46
C ASP A 27 -9.51 7.65 2.22
N LYS A 28 -8.33 8.16 2.54
CA LYS A 28 -7.06 7.45 2.49
C LYS A 28 -6.32 7.59 3.81
N LEU A 29 -5.69 6.52 4.27
CA LEU A 29 -4.69 6.56 5.34
C LEU A 29 -3.33 6.89 4.72
N ARG A 30 -2.71 7.99 5.17
CA ARG A 30 -1.34 8.35 4.83
C ARG A 30 -0.44 8.14 6.04
N ALA A 31 0.69 7.48 5.85
CA ALA A 31 1.74 7.36 6.84
C ALA A 31 3.04 7.97 6.31
N PHE A 32 3.69 8.78 7.14
CA PHE A 32 5.03 9.30 6.89
C PHE A 32 6.04 8.35 7.51
N ILE A 33 6.95 7.83 6.69
CA ILE A 33 7.97 6.88 7.12
C ILE A 33 9.20 7.65 7.57
N ARG A 34 9.93 7.11 8.56
CA ARG A 34 11.07 7.78 9.20
C ARG A 34 12.22 8.10 8.25
N ASP A 35 12.34 7.39 7.13
CA ASP A 35 13.34 7.66 6.10
C ASP A 35 12.95 8.78 5.12
N GLY A 36 11.81 9.45 5.34
CA GLY A 36 11.32 10.54 4.53
C GLY A 36 10.40 10.11 3.37
N SER A 37 10.17 8.81 3.18
CA SER A 37 9.18 8.30 2.23
C SER A 37 7.75 8.37 2.77
N MET A 38 6.75 8.12 1.90
CA MET A 38 5.34 8.19 2.28
C MET A 38 4.56 6.96 1.81
N VAL A 39 3.63 6.51 2.64
CA VAL A 39 2.73 5.39 2.37
C VAL A 39 1.30 5.88 2.31
N ASP A 40 0.55 5.40 1.33
CA ASP A 40 -0.81 5.75 1.02
C ASP A 40 -1.64 4.46 0.90
N ILE A 41 -2.62 4.29 1.78
CA ILE A 41 -3.51 3.13 1.84
C ILE A 41 -4.94 3.61 1.61
N TRP A 42 -5.55 3.13 0.53
CA TRP A 42 -6.87 3.56 0.08
C TRP A 42 -7.76 2.36 -0.24
N PHE A 43 -9.03 2.47 0.13
CA PHE A 43 -10.09 1.55 -0.25
C PHE A 43 -11.26 2.34 -0.82
N SER A 44 -11.82 1.88 -1.93
CA SER A 44 -12.95 2.56 -2.55
C SER A 44 -14.19 2.44 -1.67
N LYS A 45 -14.86 3.57 -1.46
CA LYS A 45 -16.21 3.61 -0.88
C LYS A 45 -17.31 3.25 -1.89
N LYS A 46 -17.00 3.30 -3.19
CA LYS A 46 -17.98 3.12 -4.29
C LYS A 46 -17.91 1.75 -4.93
N ILE A 47 -16.71 1.19 -5.07
CA ILE A 47 -16.48 -0.10 -5.73
C ILE A 47 -15.99 -1.09 -4.67
N PRO A 48 -16.83 -2.04 -4.21
CA PRO A 48 -16.41 -3.05 -3.24
C PRO A 48 -15.15 -3.79 -3.69
N GLY A 49 -14.21 -3.99 -2.77
CA GLY A 49 -12.95 -4.69 -3.03
C GLY A 49 -11.90 -3.88 -3.81
N ARG A 50 -12.19 -2.68 -4.34
CA ARG A 50 -11.20 -1.81 -4.99
C ARG A 50 -10.27 -1.19 -3.94
N PHE A 51 -8.96 -1.34 -4.11
CA PHE A 51 -7.96 -0.83 -3.16
C PHE A 51 -6.68 -0.34 -3.84
N SER A 52 -5.83 0.34 -3.07
CA SER A 52 -4.44 0.64 -3.40
C SER A 52 -3.61 0.77 -2.12
N TYR A 53 -2.51 0.03 -2.03
CA TYR A 53 -1.43 0.18 -1.07
C TYR A 53 -0.22 0.71 -1.82
N HIS A 54 0.19 1.94 -1.55
CA HIS A 54 1.19 2.66 -2.34
C HIS A 54 2.29 3.21 -1.43
N TRP A 55 3.53 2.81 -1.69
CA TRP A 55 4.72 3.36 -1.06
C TRP A 55 5.50 4.18 -2.08
N GLU A 56 5.53 5.49 -1.84
CA GLU A 56 6.13 6.49 -2.69
C GLU A 56 7.51 6.88 -2.16
N ARG A 57 8.54 6.51 -2.94
CA ARG A 57 9.95 6.76 -2.64
C ARG A 57 10.69 7.45 -3.77
N ARG A 58 10.00 7.95 -4.79
CA ARG A 58 10.69 8.53 -5.97
C ARG A 58 11.61 9.68 -5.61
N GLN A 59 11.26 10.47 -4.59
CA GLN A 59 12.09 11.55 -4.05
C GLN A 59 13.34 11.07 -3.30
N ILE A 60 13.39 9.80 -2.87
CA ILE A 60 14.51 9.21 -2.12
C ILE A 60 15.47 8.50 -3.08
N ASP A 61 14.94 7.55 -3.86
CA ASP A 61 15.76 6.61 -4.64
C ASP A 61 15.16 6.30 -6.03
N GLY A 62 14.13 7.04 -6.44
CA GLY A 62 13.43 6.79 -7.71
C GLY A 62 12.43 5.62 -7.68
N MET A 63 12.28 4.91 -6.56
CA MET A 63 11.45 3.71 -6.48
C MET A 63 9.99 4.00 -6.14
N ILE A 64 9.12 3.09 -6.55
CA ILE A 64 7.71 3.04 -6.16
C ILE A 64 7.32 1.58 -5.95
N TYR A 65 6.57 1.31 -4.88
CA TYR A 65 5.96 0.01 -4.64
C TYR A 65 4.46 0.17 -4.51
N ARG A 66 3.66 -0.56 -5.29
CA ARG A 66 2.20 -0.43 -5.22
C ARG A 66 1.49 -1.74 -5.48
N HIS A 67 0.74 -2.21 -4.49
CA HIS A 67 -0.28 -3.22 -4.70
C HIS A 67 -1.60 -2.51 -4.95
N ASP A 68 -2.20 -2.70 -6.11
CA ASP A 68 -3.55 -2.25 -6.37
C ASP A 68 -4.28 -3.25 -7.26
N ASN A 69 -5.55 -2.97 -7.52
CA ASN A 69 -6.33 -3.82 -8.40
C ASN A 69 -7.02 -3.08 -9.53
N PHE A 70 -6.58 -1.86 -9.89
CA PHE A 70 -7.15 -1.13 -11.03
C PHE A 70 -7.03 -2.00 -12.30
N PRO A 71 -8.14 -2.22 -13.05
CA PRO A 71 -8.18 -3.22 -14.11
C PRO A 71 -7.57 -2.65 -15.39
N ASP A 72 -6.28 -2.33 -15.33
CA ASP A 72 -5.52 -1.81 -16.46
C ASP A 72 -5.34 -2.91 -17.52
N PRO A 73 -5.84 -2.74 -18.75
CA PRO A 73 -5.71 -3.76 -19.80
C PRO A 73 -4.26 -4.15 -20.12
N ARG A 74 -3.27 -3.29 -19.78
CA ARG A 74 -1.83 -3.60 -19.94
C ARG A 74 -1.40 -4.81 -19.11
N TRP A 75 -2.07 -5.06 -17.98
CA TRP A 75 -1.70 -6.09 -17.02
C TRP A 75 -2.65 -7.30 -17.01
N LYS A 76 -3.49 -7.44 -18.05
CA LYS A 76 -4.48 -8.51 -18.17
C LYS A 76 -3.92 -9.94 -18.13
N GLU A 77 -2.64 -10.09 -18.45
CA GLU A 77 -1.92 -11.37 -18.47
C GLU A 77 -1.25 -11.69 -17.12
N VAL A 78 -1.39 -10.84 -16.10
CA VAL A 78 -0.94 -11.15 -14.74
C VAL A 78 -1.93 -12.15 -14.13
N ASP A 79 -1.46 -13.26 -13.59
CA ASP A 79 -2.33 -14.32 -13.07
C ASP A 79 -3.30 -13.85 -11.98
N THR A 80 -2.90 -12.86 -11.18
CA THR A 80 -3.75 -12.26 -10.14
C THR A 80 -4.66 -11.14 -10.66
N PHE A 81 -4.73 -10.89 -11.96
CA PHE A 81 -5.52 -9.79 -12.54
C PHE A 81 -6.97 -9.81 -12.00
N PRO A 82 -7.49 -8.67 -11.51
CA PRO A 82 -6.96 -7.32 -11.71
C PRO A 82 -5.93 -6.88 -10.66
N LYS A 83 -5.66 -7.69 -9.62
CA LYS A 83 -4.61 -7.40 -8.63
C LYS A 83 -3.24 -7.50 -9.29
N HIS A 84 -2.40 -6.52 -9.04
CA HIS A 84 -1.04 -6.49 -9.53
C HIS A 84 -0.14 -5.66 -8.60
N PHE A 85 1.16 -5.91 -8.69
CA PHE A 85 2.17 -5.28 -7.85
C PHE A 85 3.21 -4.56 -8.71
N HIS A 86 3.27 -3.24 -8.60
CA HIS A 86 4.37 -2.43 -9.13
C HIS A 86 5.57 -2.54 -8.18
N ASN A 87 6.68 -3.08 -8.65
CA ASN A 87 7.87 -3.39 -7.84
C ASN A 87 9.07 -2.54 -8.24
N GLY A 88 9.28 -1.43 -7.54
CA GLY A 88 10.35 -0.48 -7.79
C GLY A 88 10.09 0.49 -8.96
N SER A 89 9.20 0.18 -9.90
CA SER A 89 8.81 1.11 -10.96
C SER A 89 7.38 0.89 -11.44
N GLN A 90 6.80 1.88 -12.11
CA GLN A 90 5.44 1.79 -12.66
C GLN A 90 5.26 0.65 -13.67
N ASN A 91 6.32 0.25 -14.39
CA ASN A 91 6.23 -0.74 -15.47
C ASN A 91 6.77 -2.13 -15.07
N ARG A 92 7.37 -2.26 -13.88
CA ARG A 92 7.81 -3.57 -13.37
C ARG A 92 6.67 -4.18 -12.56
N VAL A 93 5.79 -4.89 -13.25
CA VAL A 93 4.56 -5.46 -12.68
C VAL A 93 4.73 -6.96 -12.42
N HIS A 94 4.29 -7.39 -11.24
CA HIS A 94 4.23 -8.79 -10.81
C HIS A 94 2.82 -9.12 -10.29
N GLU A 95 2.59 -10.40 -10.02
CA GLU A 95 1.45 -10.85 -9.24
C GLU A 95 1.40 -10.17 -7.87
N SER A 96 0.19 -9.89 -7.41
CA SER A 96 -0.04 -9.32 -6.09
C SER A 96 -0.76 -10.32 -5.21
N THR A 97 -0.01 -10.89 -4.26
CA THR A 97 -0.52 -11.82 -3.25
C THR A 97 -1.00 -11.15 -1.97
N ILE A 98 -1.10 -9.81 -1.94
CA ILE A 98 -1.56 -9.07 -0.75
C ILE A 98 -2.95 -9.54 -0.33
N ASN A 99 -3.20 -9.68 0.97
CA ASN A 99 -4.46 -10.16 1.49
C ASN A 99 -5.64 -9.25 1.13
N ASP A 100 -6.80 -9.84 0.85
CA ASP A 100 -8.04 -9.09 0.57
C ASP A 100 -8.70 -8.54 1.86
N ASP A 101 -8.39 -9.11 3.04
CA ASP A 101 -8.75 -8.50 4.32
C ASP A 101 -7.87 -7.25 4.55
N PRO A 102 -8.46 -6.06 4.70
CA PRO A 102 -7.71 -4.81 4.87
C PRO A 102 -6.72 -4.83 6.04
N THR A 103 -7.09 -5.49 7.15
CA THR A 103 -6.25 -5.55 8.35
C THR A 103 -4.97 -6.33 8.06
N SER A 104 -5.12 -7.49 7.43
CA SER A 104 -4.02 -8.37 7.06
C SER A 104 -3.16 -7.75 5.94
N GLY A 105 -3.78 -7.17 4.92
CA GLY A 105 -3.07 -6.52 3.82
C GLY A 105 -2.25 -5.30 4.27
N VAL A 106 -2.74 -4.50 5.23
CA VAL A 106 -1.94 -3.41 5.82
C VAL A 106 -0.70 -3.96 6.51
N ARG A 107 -0.84 -5.03 7.30
CA ARG A 107 0.31 -5.64 7.99
C ARG A 107 1.32 -6.20 7.01
N GLU A 108 0.87 -6.95 6.01
CA GLU A 108 1.76 -7.50 4.98
C GLU A 108 2.55 -6.39 4.25
N PHE A 109 1.87 -5.30 3.89
CA PHE A 109 2.52 -4.18 3.20
C PHE A 109 3.50 -3.42 4.10
N MET A 110 3.12 -3.16 5.36
CA MET A 110 3.99 -2.48 6.31
C MET A 110 5.16 -3.36 6.76
N ASP A 111 4.99 -4.68 6.84
CA ASP A 111 6.08 -5.64 7.08
C ASP A 111 7.07 -5.66 5.91
N PHE A 112 6.57 -5.62 4.67
CA PHE A 112 7.42 -5.47 3.49
C PHE A 112 8.27 -4.19 3.58
N ILE A 113 7.65 -3.05 3.88
CA ILE A 113 8.37 -1.77 4.06
C ILE A 113 9.40 -1.88 5.18
N ARG A 114 9.01 -2.41 6.35
CA ARG A 114 9.87 -2.58 7.52
C ARG A 114 11.10 -3.45 7.22
N LYS A 115 10.94 -4.48 6.40
CA LYS A 115 12.03 -5.34 5.93
C LYS A 115 12.97 -4.61 4.98
N MET A 116 12.44 -3.77 4.10
CA MET A 116 13.22 -3.01 3.11
C MET A 116 14.04 -1.85 3.71
N LEU A 117 13.64 -1.37 4.90
CA LEU A 117 14.34 -0.29 5.62
C LEU A 117 15.44 -0.80 6.58
N LYS A 118 15.53 -2.12 6.79
CA LYS A 118 16.60 -2.76 7.57
C LYS A 118 17.74 -3.17 6.66
#